data_AF-A0ABD5UJK3-F1
#
_entry.id   AF-A0ABD5UJK3-F1
#
_cell.length_a   1.000
_cell.length_b   1.000
_cell.length_c   1.000
_cell.angle_alpha   90.00
_cell.angle_beta   90.00
_cell.angle_gamma   90.00
#
_symmetry.space_group_name_H-M   'P 1'
#
loop_
_entity.id
_entity.type
_entity.pdbx_description
1 polymer ?
#
loop_
_entity_poly.entity_id
_entity_poly.type
_entity_poly.pdbx_seq_one_letter_code
_entity_poly.pdbx_strand_id
1 'polypeptide(L)' 'MSPILLQGGSGAIVLLFGLLMLLVQIAIIVWVYSDAQTRSDQPAFLWAIVVFFAPFLGLVLYWLLGRNQ' A
#
# COMPACT_ATOMS: atom_id res chain seq x y z
N MET A 1 18.59 14.24 -29.40
CA MET A 1 17.31 14.59 -28.74
C MET A 1 17.61 15.67 -27.71
N SER A 2 16.81 16.74 -27.62
CA SER A 2 17.08 17.84 -26.65
C SER A 2 16.92 17.34 -25.21
N PRO A 3 17.84 17.66 -24.28
CA PRO A 3 17.75 17.24 -22.88
C PRO A 3 16.46 17.71 -22.19
N ILE A 4 15.88 18.83 -22.63
CA ILE A 4 14.60 19.36 -22.12
C ILE A 4 13.44 18.41 -22.45
N LEU A 5 13.42 17.85 -23.66
CA LEU A 5 12.37 16.89 -24.08
C LEU A 5 12.49 15.56 -23.32
N LEU A 6 13.72 15.12 -23.04
CA LEU A 6 13.97 13.92 -22.25
C LEU A 6 13.55 14.11 -20.78
N GLN A 7 13.85 15.27 -20.18
CA GLN A 7 13.45 15.60 -18.81
C GLN A 7 11.92 15.70 -18.66
N GLY A 8 11.23 16.37 -19.59
CA GLY A 8 9.76 16.46 -19.58
C GLY A 8 9.08 15.10 -19.69
N GLY A 9 9.57 14.23 -20.58
CA GLY A 9 9.09 12.84 -20.69
C GLY A 9 9.34 12.02 -19.42
N SER A 10 10.54 12.13 -18.83
CA SER A 10 10.87 11.41 -17.60
C SER A 10 10.04 11.85 -16.39
N GLY A 11 9.74 13.15 -16.28
CA GLY A 11 8.94 13.69 -15.18
C GLY A 11 7.50 13.16 -15.20
N ALA A 12 6.88 13.08 -16.37
CA ALA A 12 5.54 12.52 -16.53
C ALA A 12 5.48 11.04 -16.13
N ILE A 13 6.48 10.24 -16.53
CA ILE A 13 6.56 8.82 -16.20
C ILE A 13 6.71 8.61 -14.68
N VAL A 14 7.61 9.38 -14.04
CA VAL A 14 7.82 9.31 -12.58
C VAL A 14 6.53 9.68 -11.83
N LEU A 15 5.82 10.72 -12.27
CA LEU A 15 4.55 11.12 -11.67
C LEU A 15 3.49 10.02 -11.79
N LEU A 16 3.29 9.46 -12.99
CA LEU A 16 2.32 8.39 -13.23
C LEU A 16 2.64 7.15 -12.39
N PHE A 17 3.92 6.77 -12.31
CA PHE A 17 4.37 5.67 -11.47
C PHE A 17 4.10 5.94 -9.99
N GLY A 18 4.40 7.15 -9.50
CA GLY A 18 4.12 7.55 -8.12
C GLY A 18 2.63 7.50 -7.78
N LEU A 19 1.76 7.98 -8.69
CA LEU A 19 0.31 7.89 -8.53
C LEU A 19 -0.19 6.44 -8.52
N LEU A 20 0.35 5.59 -9.39
CA LEU A 20 0.03 4.17 -9.40
C LEU A 20 0.43 3.51 -8.07
N MET A 21 1.63 3.79 -7.58
CA MET A 21 2.10 3.26 -6.29
C MET A 21 1.26 3.75 -5.12
N LEU A 22 0.82 5.02 -5.15
CA LEU A 22 -0.10 5.55 -4.15
C LEU A 22 -1.45 4.81 -4.16
N LEU A 23 -2.02 4.57 -5.35
CA LEU A 23 -3.27 3.81 -5.49
C LEU A 23 -3.13 2.38 -4.97
N VAL A 24 -2.02 1.71 -5.31
CA VAL A 24 -1.70 0.37 -4.80
C VAL A 24 -1.62 0.38 -3.27
N GLN A 25 -0.91 1.35 -2.69
CA GLN A 25 -0.79 1.46 -1.23
C GLN A 25 -2.15 1.66 -0.56
N ILE A 26 -3.00 2.54 -1.09
CA ILE A 26 -4.36 2.78 -0.56
C ILE A 26 -5.19 1.50 -0.68
N ALA A 27 -5.17 0.84 -1.84
CA ALA A 27 -5.91 -0.40 -2.07
C ALA A 27 -5.51 -1.50 -1.09
N ILE A 28 -4.21 -1.64 -0.81
CA ILE A 28 -3.69 -2.59 0.18
C ILE A 28 -4.20 -2.27 1.58
N ILE A 29 -4.18 -1.00 2.01
CA ILE A 29 -4.66 -0.60 3.35
C ILE A 29 -6.15 -0.89 3.50
N VAL A 30 -6.96 -0.50 2.50
CA VAL A 30 -8.41 -0.73 2.50
C VAL A 30 -8.71 -2.23 2.50
N TRP A 31 -7.94 -3.01 1.74
CA TRP A 31 -8.07 -4.46 1.71
C TRP A 31 -7.76 -5.08 3.08
N VAL A 32 -6.63 -4.76 3.70
CA VAL A 32 -6.28 -5.28 5.04
C VAL A 32 -7.33 -4.91 6.07
N TYR A 33 -7.80 -3.67 6.08
CA TYR A 33 -8.86 -3.24 6.99
C TYR A 33 -10.15 -4.05 6.79
N SER A 34 -10.57 -4.22 5.53
CA SER A 34 -11.80 -4.95 5.20
C SER A 34 -11.69 -6.44 5.52
N ASP A 35 -10.56 -7.05 5.22
CA ASP A 35 -10.27 -8.45 5.50
C ASP A 35 -10.23 -8.72 7.01
N ALA A 36 -9.58 -7.82 7.78
CA ALA A 36 -9.42 -7.95 9.22
C ALA A 36 -10.74 -7.85 9.99
N GLN A 37 -11.75 -7.16 9.45
CA GLN A 37 -13.07 -7.09 10.08
C GLN A 37 -13.74 -8.47 10.24
N THR A 38 -13.31 -9.47 9.49
CA THR A 38 -13.94 -10.81 9.49
C THR A 38 -12.98 -11.95 9.78
N ARG A 39 -11.67 -11.66 9.89
CA ARG A 39 -10.60 -12.67 9.99
C ARG A 39 -9.60 -12.42 11.12
N SER A 40 -9.82 -11.40 11.96
CA SER A 40 -8.88 -10.97 12.99
C SER A 40 -9.59 -10.79 14.32
N ASP A 41 -9.04 -11.38 15.38
CA ASP A 41 -9.46 -11.08 16.76
C ASP A 41 -9.04 -9.68 17.20
N GLN A 42 -8.03 -9.12 16.54
CA GLN A 42 -7.57 -7.76 16.79
C GLN A 42 -8.40 -6.73 16.01
N PRO A 43 -8.59 -5.51 16.55
CA PRO A 43 -9.28 -4.44 15.84
C PRO A 43 -8.67 -4.15 14.45
N ALA A 44 -9.51 -4.19 13.41
CA ALA A 44 -9.08 -4.01 12.01
C ALA A 44 -8.26 -2.73 11.76
N PHE A 45 -8.54 -1.64 12.48
CA PHE A 45 -7.81 -0.38 12.33
C PHE A 45 -6.33 -0.49 12.73
N LEU A 46 -5.98 -1.40 13.66
CA LEU A 46 -4.58 -1.61 14.06
C LEU A 46 -3.78 -2.16 12.88
N TRP A 47 -4.32 -3.14 12.17
CA TRP A 47 -3.69 -3.71 10.99
C TRP A 47 -3.54 -2.70 9.85
N ALA A 48 -4.55 -1.84 9.64
CA ALA A 48 -4.46 -0.75 8.67
C ALA A 48 -3.31 0.24 9.00
N ILE A 49 -3.12 0.59 10.28
CA ILE A 49 -2.02 1.45 10.72
C ILE A 49 -0.65 0.79 10.51
N VAL A 50 -0.51 -0.50 10.88
CA VAL A 50 0.75 -1.23 10.70
C VAL A 50 1.14 -1.27 9.22
N VAL A 51 0.18 -1.54 8.33
CA VAL A 51 0.40 -1.60 6.87
C VAL A 51 0.62 -0.21 6.25
N PHE A 52 0.06 0.84 6.84
CA PHE A 52 0.33 2.21 6.40
C PHE A 52 1.78 2.63 6.68
N PHE A 53 2.28 2.39 7.90
CA PHE A 53 3.64 2.80 8.29
C PHE A 53 4.74 1.82 7.86
N ALA A 54 4.41 0.54 7.71
CA ALA A 54 5.34 -0.50 7.29
C ALA A 54 4.67 -1.44 6.27
N PRO A 55 4.58 -1.06 4.98
CA PRO A 55 3.77 -1.78 3.99
C PRO A 55 4.11 -3.28 3.87
N PHE A 56 5.38 -3.60 3.65
CA PHE A 56 5.83 -4.98 3.49
C PHE A 56 5.76 -5.77 4.79
N LEU A 57 6.33 -5.21 5.87
CA LEU A 57 6.34 -5.89 7.17
C LEU A 57 4.93 -6.06 7.72
N GLY A 58 4.08 -5.04 7.60
CA GLY A 58 2.68 -5.06 8.02
C GLY A 58 1.86 -6.08 7.25
N LEU A 59 2.10 -6.25 5.94
CA LEU A 59 1.46 -7.31 5.18
C LEU A 59 1.89 -8.71 5.63
N VAL A 60 3.19 -8.91 5.85
CA VAL A 60 3.72 -10.19 6.35
C VAL A 60 3.15 -10.50 7.73
N LEU A 61 3.15 -9.54 8.65
CA LEU A 61 2.58 -9.70 9.99
C LEU A 61 1.07 -9.96 9.93
N TYR A 62 0.34 -9.24 9.08
CA TYR A 62 -1.10 -9.45 8.93
C TYR A 62 -1.41 -10.87 8.43
N TRP A 63 -0.63 -11.36 7.46
CA TRP A 63 -0.84 -12.70 6.90
C TRP A 63 -0.51 -13.81 7.91
N LEU A 64 0.56 -13.63 8.71
CA LEU A 64 1.01 -14.65 9.66
C LEU A 64 0.27 -14.60 11.01
N LEU A 65 -0.08 -13.41 11.50
CA LEU A 65 -0.62 -13.20 12.85
C LEU A 65 -2.03 -12.59 12.84
N GLY A 66 -2.37 -11.79 11.84
CA GLY A 66 -3.64 -11.05 11.78
C GLY A 66 -4.83 -11.83 11.26
N ARG A 67 -4.60 -12.99 10.64
CA ARG A 67 -5.66 -13.88 10.14
C ARG A 67 -5.85 -15.06 11.08
N ASN A 68 -6.46 -14.81 12.23
CA ASN A 68 -6.52 -15.76 13.33
C ASN A 68 -7.94 -16.07 13.83
N GLN A 69 -8.96 -15.64 13.08
CA GLN A 69 -10.35 -16.09 13.19
C GLN A 69 -10.71 -17.02 12.03
#